data_AF-A0A536Y9N3-F1
#
_entry.id   AF-A0A536Y9N3-F1
#
_cell.length_a   1.000
_cell.length_b   1.000
_cell.length_c   1.000
_cell.angle_alpha   90.00
_cell.angle_beta   90.00
_cell.angle_gamma   90.00
#
_symmetry.space_group_name_H-M   'P 1'
#
loop_
_entity.id
_entity.type
_entity.pdbx_description
1 polymer ?
#
loop_
_entity_poly.entity_id
_entity_poly.type
_entity_poly.pdbx_seq_one_letter_code
_entity_poly.pdbx_strand_id
1 'polypeptide(L)' 'TRTLDYAIIMSGEIDMLLDEGEVHLKAGDVVVQQATNHACVNRGREPCRIAFILLDSQEP' A
#
# COMPACT_ATOMS: atom_id res chain seq x y z
N THR A 1 9.79 -5.16 3.09
CA THR A 1 10.96 -4.43 2.54
C THR A 1 11.67 -3.71 3.69
N ARG A 2 12.94 -3.32 3.52
CA ARG A 2 13.65 -2.45 4.49
C ARG A 2 13.52 -0.98 4.06
N THR A 3 12.29 -0.50 4.00
CA THR A 3 11.97 0.80 3.42
C THR A 3 10.85 1.49 4.18
N LEU A 4 10.86 2.82 4.11
CA LEU A 4 9.69 3.65 4.35
C LEU A 4 8.99 3.86 3.00
N ASP A 5 7.77 3.34 2.87
CA ASP A 5 7.03 3.38 1.63
C ASP A 5 5.83 4.32 1.73
N TYR A 6 5.70 5.22 0.76
CA TYR A 6 4.47 5.96 0.52
C TYR A 6 3.73 5.29 -0.64
N ALA A 7 2.56 4.72 -0.35
CA ALA A 7 1.66 4.16 -1.35
C ALA A 7 0.49 5.12 -1.56
N ILE A 8 0.43 5.75 -2.74
CA ILE A 8 -0.60 6.74 -3.08
C ILE A 8 -1.56 6.10 -4.10
N ILE A 9 -2.84 6.00 -3.74
CA ILE A 9 -3.84 5.43 -4.64
C ILE A 9 -4.29 6.50 -5.63
N MET A 10 -3.83 6.37 -6.87
CA MET A 10 -4.09 7.36 -7.93
C MET A 10 -5.46 7.17 -8.57
N SER A 11 -5.91 5.92 -8.72
CA SER A 11 -7.22 5.58 -9.29
C SER A 11 -7.64 4.16 -8.91
N GLY A 12 -8.94 3.91 -8.79
CA GLY A 12 -9.50 2.62 -8.40
C GLY A 12 -9.50 2.41 -6.90
N GLU A 13 -9.59 1.14 -6.50
CA GLU A 13 -9.61 0.69 -5.11
C GLU A 13 -8.79 -0.61 -4.95
N ILE A 14 -8.26 -0.84 -3.76
CA ILE A 14 -7.39 -1.99 -3.44
C ILE A 14 -7.53 -2.35 -1.96
N ASP A 15 -7.46 -3.64 -1.64
CA ASP A 15 -7.30 -4.10 -0.26
C ASP A 15 -5.81 -4.32 0.02
N MET A 16 -5.31 -3.68 1.07
CA MET A 16 -3.97 -3.92 1.59
C MET A 16 -4.05 -4.89 2.76
N LEU A 17 -3.54 -6.09 2.54
CA LEU A 17 -3.41 -7.11 3.58
C LEU A 17 -2.18 -6.82 4.42
N LEU A 18 -2.31 -6.91 5.73
CA LEU A 18 -1.23 -6.77 6.70
C LEU A 18 -1.10 -8.08 7.49
N ASP A 19 -0.11 -8.19 8.37
CA ASP A 19 0.02 -9.37 9.26
C ASP A 19 -1.23 -9.54 10.14
N GLU A 20 -1.81 -8.43 10.59
CA GLU A 20 -3.07 -8.41 11.33
C GLU A 20 -4.11 -7.53 10.60
N GLY A 21 -5.02 -8.20 9.92
CA GLY A 21 -6.17 -7.57 9.27
C GLY A 21 -5.90 -7.07 7.84
N GLU A 22 -6.85 -6.30 7.35
CA GLU A 22 -6.81 -5.69 6.02
C GLU A 22 -7.37 -4.27 6.07
N VAL A 23 -6.88 -3.41 5.18
CA VAL A 23 -7.37 -2.04 5.02
C VAL A 23 -7.83 -1.85 3.59
N HIS A 24 -9.06 -1.40 3.42
CA HIS A 24 -9.62 -1.04 2.12
C HIS A 24 -9.25 0.40 1.76
N LEU A 25 -8.68 0.61 0.58
CA LEU A 25 -8.15 1.89 0.12
C LEU A 25 -8.77 2.27 -1.22
N LYS A 26 -9.04 3.55 -1.42
CA LYS A 26 -9.61 4.12 -2.65
C LYS A 26 -8.78 5.29 -3.16
N ALA A 27 -9.07 5.73 -4.38
CA ALA A 27 -8.42 6.88 -5.00
C ALA A 27 -8.38 8.10 -4.06
N GLY A 28 -7.18 8.66 -3.88
CA GLY A 28 -6.90 9.77 -2.97
C GLY A 28 -6.32 9.34 -1.61
N ASP A 29 -6.46 8.08 -1.21
CA ASP A 29 -5.87 7.59 0.03
C ASP A 29 -4.34 7.45 -0.09
N VAL A 30 -3.66 7.63 1.04
CA VAL A 30 -2.21 7.47 1.17
C VAL A 30 -1.90 6.57 2.35
N VAL A 31 -1.07 5.55 2.13
CA VAL A 31 -0.54 4.69 3.18
C VAL A 31 0.93 5.01 3.40
N VAL A 32 1.32 5.10 4.67
CA VAL A 32 2.72 5.17 5.10
C VAL A 32 3.08 3.83 5.72
N GLN A 33 3.93 3.05 5.04
CA GLN A 33 4.35 1.74 5.51
C GLN A 33 5.77 1.80 6.05
N GLN A 34 5.94 1.37 7.30
CA GLN A 34 7.20 1.41 8.03
C GLN A 34 7.79 0.00 8.13
N ALA A 35 8.35 -0.49 7.04
CA ALA A 35 8.90 -1.85 6.93
C ALA A 35 7.92 -2.98 7.32
N THR A 36 6.61 -2.77 7.13
CA THR A 36 5.58 -3.77 7.44
C THR A 36 5.41 -4.78 6.32
N ASN A 37 5.16 -6.04 6.68
CA ASN A 37 4.80 -7.08 5.72
C ASN A 37 3.38 -6.81 5.19
N HIS A 38 3.21 -6.89 3.88
CA HIS A 38 1.94 -6.56 3.25
C HIS A 38 1.78 -7.17 1.86
N ALA A 39 0.54 -7.22 1.39
CA ALA A 39 0.19 -7.54 0.01
C ALA A 39 -0.94 -6.64 -0.48
N CYS A 40 -0.92 -6.28 -1.76
CA CYS A 40 -2.00 -5.56 -2.41
C CYS A 40 -2.87 -6.54 -3.20
N VAL A 41 -4.17 -6.59 -2.91
CA VAL A 41 -5.13 -7.46 -3.60
C VAL A 41 -6.19 -6.60 -4.25
N ASN A 42 -6.28 -6.67 -5.58
CA ASN A 42 -7.36 -6.04 -6.32
C ASN A 42 -8.54 -7.02 -6.43
N ARG A 43 -9.59 -6.79 -5.64
CA ARG A 43 -10.87 -7.54 -5.72
C ARG A 43 -11.89 -6.88 -6.65
N GLY A 44 -11.60 -5.67 -7.13
CA GLY A 44 -12.43 -4.90 -8.03
C GLY A 44 -12.39 -5.43 -9.46
N ARG A 45 -13.25 -4.86 -10.32
CA ARG A 45 -13.30 -5.20 -11.75
C ARG A 45 -12.40 -4.33 -12.63
N GLU A 46 -11.94 -3.20 -12.08
CA GLU A 46 -11.12 -2.23 -12.78
C GLU A 46 -9.67 -2.24 -12.25
N PRO A 47 -8.68 -1.89 -13.07
CA PRO A 47 -7.31 -1.72 -12.60
C PRO A 47 -7.19 -0.62 -11.53
N CYS A 48 -6.54 -0.95 -10.42
CA CYS A 48 -6.07 0.03 -9.45
C CYS A 48 -4.66 0.51 -9.81
N ARG A 49 -4.42 1.83 -9.80
CA ARG A 49 -3.10 2.41 -10.02
C ARG A 49 -2.58 2.99 -8.72
N ILE A 50 -1.41 2.53 -8.32
CA ILE A 50 -0.74 2.94 -7.09
C ILE A 50 0.63 3.49 -7.46
N ALA A 51 0.96 4.68 -6.95
CA ALA A 51 2.32 5.19 -6.99
C ALA A 51 3.03 4.80 -5.69
N PHE A 52 4.09 4.00 -5.82
CA PHE A 52 4.96 3.66 -4.70
C PHE A 52 6.23 4.50 -4.75
N ILE A 53 6.52 5.17 -3.64
CA ILE A 53 7.80 5.83 -3.39
C ILE A 53 8.46 5.09 -2.24
N LEU A 54 9.53 4.35 -2.55
CA LEU A 54 10.27 3.57 -1.58
C LEU A 54 11.54 4.33 -1.22
N LEU A 55 11.72 4.56 0.08
CA LEU A 55 12.92 5.17 0.64
C LEU A 55 13.65 4.11 1.46
N ASP A 56 14.96 3.95 1.24
CA ASP A 56 15.78 3.08 2.08
C ASP A 56 15.67 3.50 3.55
N SER A 57 15.57 2.51 4.45
CA SER A 57 15.45 2.76 5.88
C SER A 57 16.45 1.94 6.69
N GLN A 58 16.86 2.50 7.83
CA GLN A 58 17.58 1.75 8.85
C GLN A 58 16.61 0.78 9.57
N GLU A 59 17.15 -0.24 10.23
CA GLU A 59 16.34 -1.13 11.06
C GLU A 59 15.71 -0.35 12.23
N PRO A 60 14.43 -0.61 12.57
CA PRO A 60 13.77 -0.01 13.71
C PRO A 60 14.44 -0.32 15.06
#